data_AF-A0A127MDQ3-F1
#
_entry.id   AF-A0A127MDQ3-F1
#
_cell.length_a   1.000
_cell.length_b   1.000
_cell.length_c   1.000
_cell.angle_alpha   90.00
_cell.angle_beta   90.00
_cell.angle_gamma   90.00
#
_symmetry.space_group_name_H-M   'P 1'
#
loop_
_entity.id
_entity.type
_entity.pdbx_description
1 polymer ?
#
loop_
_entity_poly.entity_id
_entity_poly.type
_entity_poly.pdbx_seq_one_letter_code
_entity_poly.pdbx_strand_id
1 'polypeptide(L)'
;MPQTTRSIAITVSIMLLLTVATQSLYIVTLKGVGIIDGWPLRSTIWTTEILLFTGITVASLVGLVRSPAMQWGWAALVAAGLINIVQSGIGLSMFLPAAKAGPEFAPLMGTLLAGSFLFYNLAKAIIGLAALLFSLTLFRDDSKKIRVIGLITMIAGVIAIVLNMAAVRSGLGSVPFSGGSGAIATLFSGWAVWLSARPVE
;
A
#
# COMPACT_ATOMS: atom_id res chain seq x y z
N MET A 1 -18.46 -9.10 12.33
CA MET A 1 -18.42 -7.64 12.57
C MET A 1 -19.84 -7.07 12.54
N PRO A 2 -20.16 -5.99 13.29
CA PRO A 2 -21.44 -5.29 13.15
C PRO A 2 -21.69 -4.85 11.70
N GLN A 3 -22.93 -4.85 11.20
CA GLN A 3 -23.25 -4.54 9.79
C GLN A 3 -22.62 -3.23 9.28
N THR A 4 -22.52 -2.21 10.14
CA THR A 4 -21.92 -0.90 9.81
C THR A 4 -20.42 -0.94 9.55
N THR A 5 -19.72 -1.96 10.06
CA THR A 5 -18.28 -2.16 9.86
C THR A 5 -18.00 -2.95 8.58
N ARG A 6 -18.96 -3.80 8.15
CA ARG A 6 -18.82 -4.62 6.95
C ARG A 6 -18.66 -3.77 5.69
N SER A 7 -19.48 -2.73 5.53
CA SER A 7 -19.39 -1.82 4.38
C SER A 7 -18.01 -1.13 4.32
N ILE A 8 -17.49 -0.68 5.46
CA ILE A 8 -16.17 -0.05 5.57
C ILE A 8 -15.06 -1.01 5.11
N ALA A 9 -15.09 -2.24 5.62
CA ALA A 9 -14.11 -3.25 5.25
C ALA A 9 -14.15 -3.58 3.75
N ILE A 10 -15.34 -3.69 3.16
CA ILE A 10 -15.51 -3.88 1.72
C ILE A 10 -14.91 -2.71 0.93
N THR A 11 -15.23 -1.47 1.30
CA THR A 11 -14.69 -0.26 0.65
C THR A 11 -13.16 -0.23 0.69
N VAL A 12 -12.57 -0.44 1.88
CA VAL A 12 -11.11 -0.46 2.06
C VAL A 12 -10.48 -1.58 1.25
N SER A 13 -11.09 -2.76 1.23
CA SER A 13 -10.61 -3.90 0.46
C SER A 13 -10.56 -3.59 -1.04
N ILE A 14 -11.64 -3.03 -1.59
CA ILE A 14 -11.71 -2.64 -3.00
C ILE A 14 -10.62 -1.62 -3.31
N MET A 15 -10.43 -0.60 -2.47
CA MET A 15 -9.40 0.41 -2.68
C MET A 15 -7.99 -0.18 -2.63
N LEU A 16 -7.69 -1.09 -1.70
CA LEU A 16 -6.41 -1.81 -1.66
C LEU A 16 -6.17 -2.66 -2.92
N LEU A 17 -7.21 -3.30 -3.45
CA LEU A 17 -7.10 -4.06 -4.71
C LEU A 17 -6.89 -3.14 -5.91
N LEU A 18 -7.53 -1.96 -5.93
CA LEU A 18 -7.32 -0.95 -6.96
C LEU A 18 -5.92 -0.34 -6.90
N THR A 19 -5.30 -0.18 -5.72
CA THR A 19 -3.90 0.26 -5.62
C THR A 19 -2.94 -0.79 -6.19
N VAL A 20 -3.22 -2.08 -6.01
CA VAL A 20 -2.45 -3.16 -6.65
C VAL A 20 -2.61 -3.13 -8.18
N ALA A 21 -3.83 -2.89 -8.67
CA ALA A 21 -4.11 -2.80 -10.10
C ALA A 21 -3.40 -1.61 -10.75
N THR A 22 -3.46 -0.43 -10.14
CA THR A 22 -2.76 0.78 -10.60
C THR A 22 -1.25 0.62 -10.55
N GLN A 23 -0.70 0.01 -9.50
CA GLN A 23 0.72 -0.33 -9.43
C GLN A 23 1.16 -1.29 -10.54
N SER A 24 0.33 -2.30 -10.84
CA SER A 24 0.62 -3.25 -11.92
C SER A 24 0.57 -2.56 -13.29
N LEU A 25 -0.44 -1.71 -13.51
CA LEU A 25 -0.55 -0.89 -14.72
C LEU A 25 0.69 0.00 -14.91
N TYR A 26 1.12 0.70 -13.85
CA TYR A 26 2.33 1.53 -13.86
C TYR A 26 3.56 0.71 -14.28
N ILE A 27 3.79 -0.46 -13.69
CA ILE A 27 4.96 -1.28 -14.01
C ILE A 27 4.91 -1.77 -15.47
N VAL A 28 3.75 -2.23 -15.94
CA VAL A 28 3.62 -2.77 -17.30
C VAL A 28 3.79 -1.69 -18.36
N THR A 29 3.33 -0.47 -18.10
CA THR A 29 3.26 0.60 -19.13
C THR A 29 4.41 1.59 -19.07
N LEU A 30 5.02 1.82 -17.90
CA LEU A 30 5.97 2.91 -17.67
C LEU A 30 7.36 2.43 -17.26
N LYS A 31 7.60 1.11 -17.20
CA LYS A 31 8.94 0.57 -16.98
C LYS A 31 9.84 0.94 -18.15
N GLY A 32 10.95 1.61 -17.85
CA GLY A 32 11.93 2.06 -18.85
C GLY A 32 11.54 3.34 -19.59
N VAL A 33 10.35 3.89 -19.36
CA VAL A 33 9.91 5.15 -19.96
C VAL A 33 10.39 6.33 -19.11
N GLY A 34 10.99 7.35 -19.72
CA GLY A 34 11.43 8.57 -19.03
C GLY A 34 10.30 9.28 -18.27
N ILE A 35 10.66 10.11 -17.29
CA ILE A 35 9.66 10.86 -16.49
C ILE A 35 8.88 11.83 -17.37
N ILE A 36 9.56 12.54 -18.28
CA ILE A 36 8.95 13.55 -19.16
C ILE A 36 7.98 12.87 -20.14
N ASP A 37 8.46 11.87 -20.88
CA ASP A 37 7.67 11.19 -21.92
C ASP A 37 6.47 10.43 -21.33
N GLY A 38 6.67 9.80 -20.17
CA GLY A 38 5.63 9.06 -19.46
C GLY A 38 4.72 9.93 -18.61
N TRP A 39 4.94 11.26 -18.52
CA TRP A 39 4.29 12.11 -17.53
C TRP A 39 2.76 12.05 -17.56
N PRO A 40 2.07 12.16 -18.71
CA PRO A 40 0.60 12.19 -18.74
C PRO A 40 -0.03 10.96 -18.08
N LEU A 41 0.53 9.78 -18.32
CA LEU A 41 0.06 8.54 -17.69
C LEU A 41 0.53 8.43 -16.24
N ARG A 42 1.79 8.77 -15.92
CA ARG A 42 2.32 8.79 -14.56
C ARG A 42 1.47 9.66 -13.64
N SER A 43 1.18 10.89 -14.04
CA SER A 43 0.41 11.83 -13.25
C SER A 43 -1.03 11.36 -13.04
N THR A 44 -1.65 10.74 -14.05
CA THR A 44 -3.00 10.17 -13.95
C THR A 44 -3.04 9.00 -12.95
N ILE A 45 -2.07 8.09 -13.03
CA ILE A 45 -1.97 6.95 -12.10
C ILE A 45 -1.73 7.45 -10.68
N TRP A 46 -0.74 8.32 -10.46
CA TRP A 46 -0.41 8.80 -9.11
C TRP A 46 -1.52 9.67 -8.50
N THR A 47 -2.25 10.44 -9.31
CA THR A 47 -3.43 11.18 -8.83
C THR A 47 -4.52 10.21 -8.37
N THR A 48 -4.75 9.15 -9.14
CA THR A 48 -5.69 8.08 -8.77
C THR A 48 -5.26 7.40 -7.48
N GLU A 49 -3.97 7.09 -7.32
CA GLU A 49 -3.40 6.51 -6.11
C GLU A 49 -3.60 7.43 -4.89
N ILE A 50 -3.37 8.74 -4.99
CA ILE A 50 -3.67 9.69 -3.90
C ILE A 50 -5.13 9.61 -3.47
N LEU A 51 -6.07 9.57 -4.41
CA LEU A 51 -7.49 9.46 -4.09
C LEU A 51 -7.81 8.14 -3.40
N LEU A 52 -7.24 7.02 -3.87
CA LEU A 52 -7.38 5.70 -3.25
C LEU A 52 -6.81 5.69 -1.82
N PHE A 53 -5.61 6.21 -1.61
CA PHE A 53 -4.98 6.25 -0.28
C PHE A 53 -5.70 7.21 0.68
N THR A 54 -6.28 8.30 0.16
CA THR A 54 -7.17 9.17 0.93
C THR A 54 -8.42 8.42 1.36
N GLY A 55 -9.06 7.71 0.44
CA GLY A 55 -10.21 6.86 0.73
C GLY A 55 -9.90 5.77 1.76
N ILE A 56 -8.77 5.07 1.61
CA ILE A 56 -8.28 4.07 2.57
C ILE A 56 -8.10 4.71 3.94
N THR A 57 -7.46 5.88 4.02
CA THR A 57 -7.22 6.59 5.27
C THR A 57 -8.53 6.95 5.97
N VAL A 58 -9.45 7.61 5.26
CA VAL A 58 -10.73 8.05 5.83
C VAL A 58 -11.58 6.85 6.25
N ALA A 59 -11.74 5.85 5.39
CA ALA A 59 -12.53 4.67 5.73
C ALA A 59 -11.91 3.88 6.89
N SER A 60 -10.57 3.77 6.94
CA SER A 60 -9.88 3.09 8.04
C SER A 60 -9.97 3.86 9.36
N LEU A 61 -10.04 5.20 9.37
CA LEU A 61 -10.35 5.98 10.56
C LEU A 61 -11.75 5.65 11.11
N VAL A 62 -12.74 5.48 10.24
CA VAL A 62 -14.08 5.03 10.66
C VAL A 62 -14.02 3.59 11.20
N GLY A 63 -13.27 2.70 10.54
CA GLY A 63 -13.02 1.33 10.99
C GLY A 63 -12.37 1.27 12.39
N LEU A 64 -11.38 2.14 12.63
CA LEU A 64 -10.66 2.27 13.89
C LEU A 64 -11.60 2.59 15.06
N VAL A 65 -12.55 3.51 14.87
CA VAL A 65 -13.53 3.89 15.90
C VAL A 65 -14.60 2.80 16.10
N ARG A 66 -15.01 2.13 15.02
CA ARG A 66 -16.14 1.18 15.04
C ARG A 66 -15.76 -0.27 15.35
N SER A 67 -14.47 -0.61 15.35
CA SER A 67 -13.97 -1.97 15.58
C SER A 67 -12.92 -2.06 16.68
N PRO A 68 -13.31 -2.03 17.97
CA PRO A 68 -12.37 -2.12 19.09
C PRO A 68 -11.42 -3.32 19.00
N ALA A 69 -11.93 -4.48 18.55
CA ALA A 69 -11.13 -5.70 18.41
C ALA A 69 -10.04 -5.64 17.31
N MET A 70 -10.12 -4.68 16.39
CA MET A 70 -9.23 -4.58 15.20
C MET A 70 -8.52 -3.24 15.10
N GLN A 71 -8.47 -2.46 16.19
CA GLN A 71 -7.94 -1.09 16.17
C GLN A 71 -6.53 -1.00 15.59
N TRP A 72 -5.65 -1.92 15.96
CA TRP A 72 -4.27 -1.94 15.43
C TRP A 72 -4.21 -2.13 13.92
N GLY A 73 -5.05 -3.01 13.35
CA GLY A 73 -5.10 -3.23 11.90
C GLY A 73 -5.60 -1.99 11.16
N TRP A 74 -6.65 -1.35 11.69
CA TRP A 74 -7.18 -0.10 11.12
C TRP A 74 -6.18 1.06 11.25
N ALA A 75 -5.52 1.21 12.40
CA ALA A 75 -4.50 2.23 12.62
C ALA A 75 -3.32 2.08 11.65
N ALA A 76 -2.88 0.84 11.38
CA ALA A 76 -1.86 0.57 10.39
C ALA A 76 -2.28 1.03 8.98
N LEU A 77 -3.53 0.76 8.57
CA LEU A 77 -4.04 1.23 7.27
C LEU A 77 -4.18 2.76 7.19
N VAL A 78 -4.55 3.43 8.29
CA VAL A 78 -4.54 4.89 8.37
C VAL A 78 -3.12 5.43 8.15
N ALA A 79 -2.15 4.91 8.89
CA ALA A 79 -0.76 5.36 8.79
C ALA A 79 -0.19 5.09 7.39
N ALA A 80 -0.41 3.90 6.84
CA ALA A 80 0.04 3.56 5.49
C ALA A 80 -0.61 4.44 4.42
N GLY A 81 -1.90 4.76 4.55
CA GLY A 81 -2.61 5.65 3.64
C GLY A 81 -2.01 7.06 3.66
N LEU A 82 -1.84 7.64 4.85
CA LEU A 82 -1.24 8.98 5.02
C LEU A 82 0.18 9.06 4.43
N ILE A 83 1.01 8.04 4.70
CA ILE A 83 2.39 8.01 4.19
C ILE A 83 2.41 7.88 2.67
N ASN A 84 1.54 7.07 2.08
CA ASN A 84 1.46 6.97 0.62
C ASN A 84 0.94 8.27 -0.03
N ILE A 85 0.02 9.01 0.61
CA ILE A 85 -0.41 10.33 0.12
C ILE A 85 0.81 11.27 -0.01
N VAL A 86 1.67 11.30 1.02
CA VAL A 86 2.92 12.08 0.98
C VAL A 86 3.85 11.58 -0.13
N GLN A 87 4.04 10.26 -0.23
CA GLN A 87 4.88 9.64 -1.24
C GLN A 87 4.47 10.02 -2.67
N SER A 88 3.19 9.85 -3.01
CA SER A 88 2.64 10.20 -4.33
C SER A 88 2.61 11.72 -4.53
N GLY A 89 2.39 12.50 -3.46
CA GLY A 89 2.45 13.96 -3.49
C GLY A 89 3.82 14.48 -3.90
N ILE A 90 4.90 13.90 -3.37
CA ILE A 90 6.27 14.19 -3.82
C ILE A 90 6.43 13.88 -5.31
N GLY A 91 5.96 12.70 -5.74
CA GLY A 91 6.03 12.29 -7.15
C GLY A 91 5.34 13.29 -8.09
N LEU A 92 4.13 13.70 -7.76
CA LEU A 92 3.33 14.62 -8.58
C LEU A 92 3.86 16.06 -8.58
N SER A 93 4.34 16.54 -7.44
CA SER A 93 4.75 17.95 -7.30
C SER A 93 6.20 18.21 -7.71
N MET A 94 7.09 17.22 -7.57
CA MET A 94 8.54 17.45 -7.67
C MET A 94 9.21 16.72 -8.84
N PHE A 95 8.70 15.57 -9.30
CA PHE A 95 9.45 14.77 -10.29
C PHE A 95 9.50 15.40 -11.68
N LEU A 96 8.38 15.95 -12.20
CA LEU A 96 8.41 16.60 -13.51
C LEU A 96 9.27 17.87 -13.53
N PRO A 97 9.13 18.81 -12.57
CA PRO A 97 9.99 19.99 -12.53
C PRO A 97 11.46 19.62 -12.44
N ALA A 98 11.82 18.65 -11.59
CA ALA A 98 13.20 18.19 -11.45
C ALA A 98 13.73 17.52 -12.73
N ALA A 99 12.91 16.71 -13.40
CA ALA A 99 13.29 16.08 -14.67
C ALA A 99 13.49 17.12 -15.79
N LYS A 100 12.69 18.19 -15.81
CA LYS A 100 12.79 19.28 -16.79
C LYS A 100 13.91 20.29 -16.48
N ALA A 101 14.46 20.27 -15.27
CA ALA A 101 15.49 21.22 -14.87
C ALA A 101 16.82 21.03 -15.61
N GLY A 102 17.04 19.87 -16.23
CA GLY A 102 18.22 19.57 -17.04
C GLY A 102 19.10 18.47 -16.43
N PRO A 103 19.96 17.82 -17.24
CA PRO A 103 20.84 16.73 -16.79
C PRO A 103 21.76 17.09 -15.61
N GLU A 104 22.17 18.35 -15.51
CA GLU A 104 22.98 18.88 -14.43
C GLU A 104 22.32 18.75 -13.04
N PHE A 105 20.99 18.63 -12.99
CA PHE A 105 20.22 18.40 -11.77
C PHE A 105 19.87 16.92 -11.53
N ALA A 106 20.48 15.98 -12.26
CA ALA A 106 20.27 14.55 -12.05
C ALA A 106 20.47 14.09 -10.58
N PRO A 107 21.46 14.58 -9.81
CA PRO A 107 21.60 14.25 -8.38
C PRO A 107 20.40 14.70 -7.52
N LEU A 108 19.80 15.85 -7.85
CA LEU A 108 18.58 16.33 -7.19
C LEU A 108 17.41 15.40 -7.48
N MET A 109 17.22 15.00 -8.74
CA MET A 109 16.22 13.99 -9.12
C MET A 109 16.42 12.67 -8.36
N GLY A 110 17.67 12.23 -8.23
CA GLY A 110 18.03 11.05 -7.44
C GLY A 110 17.64 11.17 -5.96
N THR A 111 17.85 12.35 -5.37
CA THR A 111 17.46 12.64 -3.97
C THR A 111 15.94 12.63 -3.79
N LEU A 112 15.20 13.22 -4.73
CA LEU A 112 13.73 13.20 -4.72
C LEU A 112 13.16 11.79 -4.87
N LEU A 113 13.74 10.98 -5.76
CA LEU A 113 13.40 9.57 -5.89
C LEU A 113 13.68 8.83 -4.58
N ALA A 114 14.87 8.96 -4.02
CA ALA A 114 15.24 8.31 -2.77
C ALA A 114 14.28 8.69 -1.62
N GLY A 115 13.94 9.97 -1.49
CA GLY A 115 12.97 10.46 -0.51
C GLY A 115 11.57 9.88 -0.71
N SER A 116 11.04 9.91 -1.93
CA SER A 116 9.73 9.30 -2.23
C SER A 116 9.74 7.79 -1.96
N PHE A 117 10.80 7.08 -2.36
CA PHE A 117 10.90 5.63 -2.15
C PHE A 117 11.13 5.25 -0.68
N LEU A 118 11.66 6.15 0.15
CA LEU A 118 11.67 5.96 1.61
C LEU A 118 10.24 5.86 2.15
N PHE A 119 9.37 6.82 1.81
CA PHE A 119 7.97 6.79 2.22
C PHE A 119 7.22 5.59 1.62
N TYR A 120 7.48 5.25 0.36
CA TYR A 120 6.93 4.07 -0.31
C TYR A 120 7.24 2.78 0.46
N ASN A 121 8.52 2.55 0.80
CA ASN A 121 8.93 1.34 1.51
C ASN A 121 8.35 1.34 2.93
N LEU A 122 8.41 2.47 3.64
CA LEU A 122 7.82 2.57 4.98
C LEU A 122 6.31 2.26 4.97
N ALA A 123 5.57 2.82 4.02
CA ALA A 123 4.14 2.53 3.89
C ALA A 123 3.88 1.05 3.59
N LYS A 124 4.69 0.43 2.72
CA LYS A 124 4.57 -1.00 2.41
C LYS A 124 4.90 -1.91 3.59
N ALA A 125 5.88 -1.54 4.42
CA ALA A 125 6.13 -2.24 5.67
C ALA A 125 4.91 -2.16 6.61
N ILE A 126 4.27 -0.99 6.72
CA ILE A 126 3.08 -0.79 7.55
C ILE A 126 1.86 -1.53 6.96
N ILE A 127 1.71 -1.61 5.63
CA ILE A 127 0.70 -2.47 5.01
C ILE A 127 0.97 -3.95 5.33
N GLY A 128 2.23 -4.37 5.37
CA GLY A 128 2.60 -5.71 5.83
C GLY A 128 2.18 -5.98 7.28
N LEU A 129 2.30 -4.98 8.15
CA LEU A 129 1.77 -5.03 9.52
C LEU A 129 0.24 -5.13 9.55
N ALA A 130 -0.47 -4.36 8.72
CA ALA A 130 -1.91 -4.50 8.57
C ALA A 130 -2.30 -5.92 8.12
N ALA A 131 -1.58 -6.48 7.14
CA ALA A 131 -1.78 -7.84 6.64
C ALA A 131 -1.69 -8.86 7.78
N LEU A 132 -0.63 -8.76 8.60
CA LEU A 132 -0.43 -9.61 9.76
C LEU A 132 -1.59 -9.46 10.76
N LEU A 133 -1.94 -8.24 11.14
CA LEU A 133 -2.94 -7.97 12.17
C LEU A 133 -4.36 -8.41 11.77
N PHE A 134 -4.77 -8.15 10.52
CA PHE A 134 -6.05 -8.63 10.01
C PHE A 134 -6.09 -10.15 9.85
N SER A 135 -4.95 -10.81 9.65
CA SER A 135 -4.90 -12.26 9.49
C SER A 135 -4.96 -13.03 10.80
N LEU A 136 -4.57 -12.41 11.92
CA LEU A 136 -4.68 -13.01 13.24
C LEU A 136 -6.13 -13.38 13.60
N THR A 137 -7.13 -12.65 13.08
CA THR A 137 -8.54 -13.01 13.27
C THR A 137 -8.98 -14.15 12.37
N LEU A 138 -8.48 -14.21 11.14
CA LEU A 138 -8.78 -15.29 10.20
C LEU A 138 -8.20 -16.63 10.66
N PHE A 139 -7.10 -16.62 11.41
CA PHE A 139 -6.50 -17.84 11.95
C PHE A 139 -7.40 -18.53 12.99
N ARG A 140 -8.30 -17.78 13.63
CA ARG A 140 -9.23 -18.29 14.65
C ARG A 140 -10.56 -18.77 14.06
N ASP A 141 -10.77 -18.61 12.75
CA ASP A 141 -11.98 -19.02 12.04
C ASP A 141 -12.10 -20.55 11.96
N ASP A 142 -13.29 -21.15 12.00
CA ASP A 142 -13.44 -22.62 11.94
C ASP A 142 -13.19 -23.22 10.54
N SER A 143 -13.25 -22.40 9.49
CA SER A 143 -13.00 -22.82 8.12
C SER A 143 -11.51 -22.99 7.85
N LYS A 144 -11.09 -24.23 7.54
CA LYS A 144 -9.72 -24.55 7.09
C LYS A 144 -9.25 -23.64 5.95
N LYS A 145 -10.14 -23.30 5.01
CA LYS A 145 -9.80 -22.43 3.87
C LYS A 145 -9.47 -21.00 4.32
N ILE A 146 -10.24 -20.44 5.25
CA ILE A 146 -10.02 -19.09 5.78
C ILE A 146 -8.73 -19.04 6.60
N ARG A 147 -8.47 -20.07 7.42
CA ARG A 147 -7.19 -20.20 8.15
C ARG A 147 -5.98 -20.21 7.23
N VAL A 148 -6.02 -20.98 6.14
CA VAL A 148 -4.93 -21.05 5.16
C VAL A 148 -4.68 -19.69 4.51
N ILE A 149 -5.74 -18.98 4.10
CA ILE A 149 -5.59 -17.62 3.54
C ILE A 149 -4.98 -16.68 4.58
N GLY A 150 -5.45 -16.72 5.83
CA GLY A 150 -4.86 -15.94 6.93
C GLY A 150 -3.37 -16.23 7.12
N LEU A 151 -2.96 -17.49 7.08
CA LEU A 151 -1.55 -17.87 7.20
C LEU A 151 -0.70 -17.33 6.04
N ILE A 152 -1.19 -17.45 4.80
CA ILE A 152 -0.50 -16.92 3.61
C ILE A 152 -0.36 -15.40 3.70
N THR A 153 -1.44 -14.70 4.05
CA THR A 153 -1.42 -13.24 4.22
C THR A 153 -0.46 -12.81 5.33
N MET A 154 -0.42 -13.53 6.44
CA MET A 154 0.52 -13.25 7.53
C MET A 154 1.97 -13.40 7.07
N ILE A 155 2.31 -14.48 6.36
CA ILE A 155 3.65 -14.71 5.82
C ILE A 155 4.03 -13.61 4.83
N ALA A 156 3.13 -13.27 3.90
CA ALA A 156 3.33 -12.18 2.95
C ALA A 156 3.57 -10.84 3.66
N GLY A 157 2.81 -10.56 4.73
CA GLY A 157 2.97 -9.38 5.56
C GLY A 157 4.33 -9.30 6.23
N VAL A 158 4.80 -10.38 6.85
CA VAL A 158 6.13 -10.46 7.47
C VAL A 158 7.24 -10.25 6.45
N ILE A 159 7.15 -10.90 5.29
CA ILE A 159 8.13 -10.73 4.20
C ILE A 159 8.16 -9.26 3.75
N ALA A 160 6.99 -8.64 3.56
CA ALA A 160 6.91 -7.24 3.17
C ALA A 160 7.50 -6.31 4.23
N ILE A 161 7.24 -6.53 5.52
CA ILE A 161 7.87 -5.78 6.62
C ILE A 161 9.40 -5.87 6.50
N VAL A 162 9.95 -7.08 6.46
CA VAL A 162 11.40 -7.29 6.46
C VAL A 162 12.05 -6.64 5.24
N LEU A 163 11.55 -6.93 4.03
CA LEU A 163 12.16 -6.44 2.80
C LEU A 163 12.03 -4.94 2.62
N ASN A 164 10.90 -4.35 3.01
CA ASN A 164 10.71 -2.90 2.89
C ASN A 164 11.49 -2.13 3.97
N MET A 165 11.58 -2.65 5.20
CA MET A 165 12.44 -2.04 6.23
C MET A 165 13.93 -2.13 5.86
N ALA A 166 14.37 -3.25 5.27
CA ALA A 166 15.71 -3.35 4.72
C ALA A 166 15.93 -2.32 3.58
N ALA A 167 14.96 -2.15 2.68
CA ALA A 167 15.05 -1.19 1.58
C ALA A 167 15.09 0.28 2.03
N VAL A 168 14.48 0.64 3.16
CA VAL A 168 14.63 1.98 3.76
C VAL A 168 16.11 2.30 4.03
N ARG A 169 16.91 1.30 4.45
CA ARG A 169 18.34 1.45 4.67
C ARG A 169 19.15 1.35 3.38
N SER A 170 18.81 0.40 2.52
CA SER A 170 19.59 0.06 1.32
C SER A 170 19.35 1.00 0.13
N GLY A 171 18.29 1.79 0.15
CA GLY A 171 17.96 2.75 -0.90
C GLY A 171 17.38 2.12 -2.18
N LEU A 172 17.52 2.84 -3.31
CA LEU A 172 16.78 2.56 -4.55
C LEU A 172 17.08 1.19 -5.19
N GLY A 173 18.26 0.61 -4.96
CA GLY A 173 18.63 -0.69 -5.54
C GLY A 173 17.77 -1.86 -5.07
N SER A 174 17.13 -1.75 -3.89
CA SER A 174 16.28 -2.81 -3.33
C SER A 174 14.80 -2.70 -3.74
N VAL A 175 14.41 -1.62 -4.42
CA VAL A 175 13.01 -1.31 -4.78
C VAL A 175 12.29 -2.41 -5.57
N PRO A 176 12.91 -3.12 -6.52
CA PRO A 176 12.20 -4.20 -7.23
C PRO A 176 11.71 -5.30 -6.29
N PHE A 177 12.53 -5.71 -5.32
CA PHE A 177 12.22 -6.77 -4.37
C PHE A 177 11.27 -6.29 -3.25
N SER A 178 11.52 -5.11 -2.68
CA SER A 178 10.65 -4.52 -1.64
C SER A 178 9.29 -4.11 -2.22
N GLY A 179 9.29 -3.58 -3.44
CA GLY A 179 8.09 -3.21 -4.16
C GLY A 179 7.22 -4.42 -4.50
N GLY A 180 7.79 -5.49 -5.03
CA GLY A 180 7.05 -6.73 -5.32
C GLY A 180 6.43 -7.35 -4.06
N SER A 181 7.21 -7.53 -3.00
CA SER A 181 6.72 -8.08 -1.73
C SER A 181 5.62 -7.23 -1.09
N GLY A 182 5.77 -5.90 -1.09
CA GLY A 182 4.73 -5.03 -0.57
C GLY A 182 3.47 -5.01 -1.44
N ALA A 183 3.57 -5.19 -2.77
CA ALA A 183 2.39 -5.31 -3.62
C ALA A 183 1.59 -6.59 -3.30
N ILE A 184 2.30 -7.69 -3.10
CA ILE A 184 1.72 -8.98 -2.67
C ILE A 184 1.05 -8.82 -1.29
N ALA A 185 1.72 -8.17 -0.33
CA ALA A 185 1.12 -7.90 0.98
C ALA A 185 -0.12 -6.99 0.88
N THR A 186 -0.13 -5.97 0.01
CA THR A 186 -1.32 -5.14 -0.23
C THR A 186 -2.48 -5.96 -0.78
N LEU A 187 -2.22 -6.83 -1.76
CA LEU A 187 -3.24 -7.72 -2.34
C LEU A 187 -3.86 -8.60 -1.24
N PHE A 188 -3.02 -9.27 -0.45
CA PHE A 188 -3.48 -10.15 0.60
C PHE A 188 -4.12 -9.41 1.79
N SER A 189 -3.68 -8.19 2.10
CA SER A 189 -4.37 -7.29 3.05
C SER A 189 -5.78 -6.97 2.57
N GLY A 190 -5.96 -6.63 1.29
CA GLY A 190 -7.28 -6.40 0.71
C GLY A 190 -8.20 -7.60 0.88
N TRP A 191 -7.69 -8.81 0.62
CA TRP A 191 -8.45 -10.03 0.87
C TRP A 191 -8.71 -10.28 2.36
N ALA A 192 -7.73 -10.09 3.23
CA ALA A 192 -7.91 -10.35 4.66
C ALA A 192 -8.94 -9.41 5.29
N VAL A 193 -8.91 -8.12 4.93
CA VAL A 193 -9.92 -7.14 5.35
C VAL A 193 -11.31 -7.57 4.86
N TRP A 194 -11.44 -7.97 3.60
CA TRP A 194 -12.71 -8.47 3.04
C TRP A 194 -13.24 -9.70 3.80
N LEU A 195 -12.37 -10.67 4.06
CA LEU A 195 -12.73 -11.91 4.76
C LEU A 195 -13.13 -11.65 6.21
N SER A 196 -12.47 -10.70 6.88
CA SER A 196 -12.79 -10.31 8.26
C SER A 196 -14.19 -9.67 8.41
N ALA A 197 -14.77 -9.24 7.29
CA ALA A 197 -16.09 -8.61 7.22
C ALA A 197 -17.25 -9.61 7.06
N ARG A 198 -16.97 -10.93 6.96
CA ARG A 198 -17.99 -11.95 6.78
C ARG A 198 -18.88 -12.08 8.03
N PRO A 199 -20.19 -12.39 7.87
CA PRO A 199 -20.99 -12.90 8.98
C PRO A 199 -20.35 -14.18 9.49
N VAL A 200 -20.28 -14.35 10.81
CA VAL A 200 -20.03 -15.66 11.40
C VAL A 200 -21.37 -16.40 11.27
N GLU A 201 -21.38 -17.47 10.48
CA GLU A 201 -22.52 -18.39 10.40
C GLU A 201 -22.62 -19.25 11.67
#